data_AF-A0A9P1DJS0-F1
#
_entry.id   AF-A0A9P1DJS0-F1
#
_cell.length_a   1.000
_cell.length_b   1.000
_cell.length_c   1.000
_cell.angle_alpha   90.00
_cell.angle_beta   90.00
_cell.angle_gamma   90.00
#
_symmetry.space_group_name_H-M   'P 1'
#
loop_
_entity.id
_entity.type
_entity.pdbx_description
1 polymer ?
#
loop_
_entity_poly.entity_id
_entity_poly.type
_entity_poly.pdbx_seq_one_letter_code
_entity_poly.pdbx_strand_id
1 'polypeptide(L)'
;MSATLCPARIISRDEFIALHGETPICKIAGFQPARIYPDYMHVVHLALGVDAVSSVILDLCDHPALIEGNTRDEKLSKLHANYKEWCEATSVSDRAARKFFTAAVLRPAGGAQYTAVSQKILSATACRYLILWLSRLLMEIDLDDDVHT
;
A
#
# COMPACT_ATOMS: atom_id res chain seq x y z
N MET A 1 -17.27 16.62 -30.98
CA MET A 1 -15.83 16.48 -30.69
C MET A 1 -15.61 15.09 -30.13
N SER A 2 -15.06 14.19 -30.95
CA SER A 2 -14.82 12.80 -30.57
C SER A 2 -13.61 12.76 -29.62
N ALA A 3 -13.83 12.32 -28.39
CA ALA A 3 -12.74 12.01 -27.46
C ALA A 3 -12.04 10.76 -28.00
N THR A 4 -10.94 10.94 -28.71
CA THR A 4 -10.06 9.84 -29.10
C THR A 4 -9.46 9.29 -27.81
N LEU A 5 -10.05 8.19 -27.32
CA LEU A 5 -9.49 7.34 -26.28
C LEU A 5 -8.01 7.11 -26.62
N CYS A 6 -7.12 7.59 -25.76
CA CYS A 6 -5.70 7.26 -25.82
C CYS A 6 -5.60 5.73 -25.86
N PRO A 7 -5.07 5.10 -26.93
CA PRO A 7 -5.00 3.66 -27.00
C PRO A 7 -4.14 3.18 -25.84
N ALA A 8 -4.79 2.50 -24.90
CA ALA A 8 -4.15 1.95 -23.74
C ALA A 8 -3.03 1.01 -24.21
N ARG A 9 -1.81 1.30 -23.73
CA ARG A 9 -0.58 0.49 -23.80
C ARG A 9 0.30 0.75 -25.04
N ILE A 10 1.22 1.71 -24.90
CA ILE A 10 2.48 1.64 -25.67
C ILE A 10 3.31 0.51 -25.04
N ILE A 11 3.25 -0.68 -25.63
CA ILE A 11 3.94 -1.89 -25.14
C ILE A 11 5.21 -2.18 -25.94
N SER A 12 5.34 -1.60 -27.13
CA SER A 12 6.47 -1.83 -28.03
C SER A 12 7.19 -0.55 -28.44
N ARG A 13 8.49 -0.69 -28.75
CA ARG A 13 9.33 0.39 -29.28
C ARG A 13 8.76 0.99 -30.57
N ASP A 14 8.18 0.14 -31.42
CA ASP A 14 7.66 0.55 -32.73
C ASP A 14 6.39 1.40 -32.58
N GLU A 15 5.49 1.05 -31.67
CA GLU A 15 4.32 1.89 -31.33
C GLU A 15 4.75 3.25 -30.76
N PHE A 16 5.78 3.26 -29.91
CA PHE A 16 6.31 4.50 -29.35
C PHE A 16 6.89 5.41 -30.44
N ILE A 17 7.64 4.84 -31.40
CA ILE A 17 8.19 5.59 -32.54
C ILE A 17 7.07 6.07 -33.47
N ALA A 18 6.06 5.25 -33.71
CA ALA A 18 4.92 5.63 -34.55
C ALA A 18 4.12 6.81 -33.95
N LEU A 19 3.99 6.87 -32.62
CA LEU A 19 3.23 7.91 -31.92
C LEU A 19 4.04 9.19 -31.66
N HIS A 20 5.32 9.05 -31.31
CA HIS A 20 6.17 10.15 -30.83
C HIS A 20 7.30 10.54 -31.79
N GLY A 21 7.47 9.81 -32.89
CA GLY A 21 8.62 9.92 -33.77
C GLY A 21 9.86 9.26 -33.20
N GLU A 22 10.89 9.11 -34.04
CA GLU A 22 12.18 8.60 -33.60
C GLU A 22 12.91 9.68 -32.78
N THR A 23 12.90 9.51 -31.46
CA THR A 23 13.58 10.42 -30.52
C THR A 23 14.92 9.85 -30.08
N PRO A 24 15.84 10.66 -29.53
CA PRO A 24 17.15 10.19 -29.07
C PRO A 24 17.08 9.03 -28.06
N ILE A 25 16.03 8.96 -27.24
CA ILE A 25 15.83 7.89 -26.26
C ILE A 25 15.59 6.52 -26.93
N CYS A 26 15.00 6.50 -28.13
CA CYS A 26 14.77 5.29 -28.91
C CYS A 26 16.08 4.66 -29.45
N LYS A 27 17.21 5.39 -29.40
CA LYS A 27 18.53 4.92 -29.85
C LYS A 27 19.33 4.23 -28.75
N ILE A 28 18.86 4.27 -27.50
CA ILE A 28 19.49 3.57 -26.39
C ILE A 28 19.31 2.07 -26.59
N ALA A 29 20.40 1.31 -26.53
CA ALA A 29 20.36 -0.15 -26.63
C ALA A 29 19.47 -0.74 -25.51
N GLY A 30 18.49 -1.57 -25.88
CA GLY A 30 17.53 -2.15 -24.92
C GLY A 30 16.40 -1.20 -24.49
N PHE A 31 16.20 -0.07 -25.19
CA PHE A 31 15.07 0.82 -24.94
C PHE A 31 13.73 0.08 -25.05
N GLN A 32 12.95 0.14 -23.98
CA GLN A 32 11.61 -0.42 -23.92
C GLN A 32 10.66 0.61 -23.28
N PRO A 33 9.60 1.07 -23.98
CA PRO A 33 8.71 2.12 -23.48
C PRO A 33 8.07 1.81 -22.13
N ALA A 34 7.77 0.53 -21.87
CA ALA A 34 7.27 0.05 -20.59
C ALA A 34 8.21 0.33 -19.40
N ARG A 35 9.50 0.66 -19.64
CA ARG A 35 10.47 1.04 -18.60
C ARG A 35 10.56 2.54 -18.37
N ILE A 36 10.00 3.37 -19.26
CA ILE A 36 9.94 4.83 -19.10
C ILE A 36 8.78 5.19 -18.19
N TYR A 37 7.64 4.52 -18.37
CA TYR A 37 6.49 4.72 -17.50
C TYR A 37 6.84 4.18 -16.11
N PRO A 38 6.75 5.00 -15.05
CA PRO A 38 6.90 4.49 -13.70
C PRO A 38 5.93 3.32 -13.52
N ASP A 39 6.38 2.26 -12.85
CA ASP A 39 5.49 1.18 -12.45
C ASP A 39 4.35 1.79 -11.64
N TYR A 40 3.18 1.92 -12.27
CA TYR A 40 2.00 2.56 -11.71
C TYR A 40 1.62 1.90 -10.38
N MET A 41 1.78 0.57 -10.29
CA MET A 41 1.54 -0.15 -9.05
C MET A 41 2.55 0.28 -7.99
N HIS A 42 3.83 0.42 -8.34
CA HIS A 42 4.85 0.90 -7.40
C HIS A 42 4.53 2.31 -6.86
N VAL A 43 4.09 3.23 -7.73
CA VAL A 43 3.72 4.59 -7.32
C VAL A 43 2.49 4.58 -6.43
N VAL A 44 1.43 3.86 -6.80
CA VAL A 44 0.19 3.80 -6.01
C VAL A 44 0.42 3.18 -4.63
N HIS A 45 1.16 2.07 -4.56
CA HIS A 45 1.42 1.42 -3.28
C HIS A 45 2.30 2.28 -2.37
N LEU A 46 3.25 3.04 -2.92
CA LEU A 46 4.16 3.86 -2.12
C LEU A 46 3.61 5.24 -1.78
N ALA A 47 2.72 5.80 -2.60
CA ALA A 47 2.16 7.13 -2.40
C ALA A 47 0.79 7.12 -1.71
N LEU A 48 -0.04 6.09 -1.92
CA LEU A 48 -1.41 6.04 -1.42
C LEU A 48 -1.65 4.84 -0.49
N GLY A 49 -1.14 3.68 -0.87
CA GLY A 49 -1.37 2.44 -0.12
C GLY A 49 -0.83 2.54 1.31
N VAL A 50 0.37 3.09 1.47
CA VAL A 50 1.00 3.29 2.77
C VAL A 50 0.16 4.17 3.70
N ASP A 51 -0.33 5.30 3.19
CA ASP A 51 -1.13 6.25 3.97
C ASP A 51 -2.49 5.66 4.34
N ALA A 52 -3.15 4.98 3.39
CA ALA A 52 -4.42 4.30 3.62
C ALA A 52 -4.30 3.18 4.66
N VAL A 53 -3.32 2.29 4.50
CA VAL A 53 -3.06 1.18 5.44
C VAL A 53 -2.75 1.72 6.84
N SER A 54 -1.93 2.77 6.94
CA SER A 54 -1.58 3.37 8.22
C SER A 54 -2.80 4.00 8.90
N SER A 55 -3.65 4.69 8.14
CA SER A 55 -4.87 5.31 8.66
C SER A 55 -5.84 4.25 9.19
N VAL A 56 -6.13 3.20 8.41
CA VAL A 56 -7.02 2.11 8.84
C VAL A 56 -6.50 1.43 10.10
N ILE A 57 -5.20 1.14 10.18
CA ILE A 57 -4.63 0.51 11.37
C ILE A 57 -4.75 1.40 12.60
N LEU A 58 -4.56 2.71 12.45
CA LEU A 58 -4.75 3.66 13.53
C LEU A 58 -6.22 3.75 13.95
N ASP A 59 -7.15 3.81 13.01
CA ASP A 59 -8.59 3.83 13.29
C ASP A 59 -9.03 2.57 14.05
N LEU A 60 -8.54 1.39 13.66
CA LEU A 60 -8.77 0.13 14.38
C LEU A 60 -8.22 0.15 15.81
N CYS A 61 -7.05 0.77 16.02
CA CYS A 61 -6.47 0.89 17.36
C CYS A 61 -7.20 1.91 18.23
N ASP A 62 -7.70 2.98 17.64
CA ASP A 62 -8.33 4.08 18.36
C ASP A 62 -9.80 3.75 18.72
N HIS A 63 -10.45 2.86 17.97
CA HIS A 63 -11.75 2.33 18.38
C HIS A 63 -11.62 1.40 19.61
N PRO A 64 -12.36 1.65 20.71
CA PRO A 64 -12.19 0.92 21.95
C PRO A 64 -12.59 -0.57 21.87
N ALA A 65 -13.57 -0.90 21.02
CA ALA A 65 -14.15 -2.25 20.93
C ALA A 65 -13.54 -3.15 19.85
N LEU A 66 -12.73 -2.62 18.91
CA LEU A 66 -12.28 -3.41 17.75
C LEU A 66 -11.05 -4.25 18.05
N ILE A 67 -10.09 -3.67 18.77
CA ILE A 67 -8.83 -4.34 19.10
C ILE A 67 -8.59 -4.23 20.60
N GLU A 68 -8.48 -5.38 21.24
CA GLU A 68 -8.19 -5.47 22.67
C GLU A 68 -6.79 -4.91 23.02
N GLY A 69 -6.71 -4.05 24.02
CA GLY A 69 -5.44 -3.55 24.55
C GLY A 69 -5.62 -2.22 25.27
N ASN A 70 -4.77 -1.94 26.26
CA ASN A 70 -4.85 -0.73 27.06
C ASN A 70 -4.08 0.43 26.44
N THR A 71 -3.08 0.11 25.62
CA THR A 71 -2.25 1.09 24.92
C THR A 71 -2.23 0.84 23.42
N ARG A 72 -1.93 1.88 22.64
CA ARG A 72 -1.81 1.76 21.18
C ARG A 72 -0.73 0.75 20.76
N ASP A 73 0.40 0.70 21.47
CA ASP A 73 1.47 -0.27 21.16
C ASP A 73 1.06 -1.72 21.47
N GLU A 74 0.25 -1.96 22.50
CA GLU A 74 -0.32 -3.28 22.77
C GLU A 74 -1.26 -3.71 21.64
N LYS A 75 -2.16 -2.82 21.22
CA LYS A 75 -3.10 -3.07 20.11
C LYS A 75 -2.35 -3.32 18.79
N LEU A 76 -1.35 -2.50 18.47
CA LEU A 76 -0.47 -2.69 17.30
C LEU A 76 0.30 -4.01 17.36
N SER A 77 0.73 -4.43 18.55
CA SER A 77 1.41 -5.72 18.73
C SER A 77 0.47 -6.90 18.46
N LYS A 78 -0.80 -6.82 18.85
CA LYS A 78 -1.81 -7.84 18.51
C LYS A 78 -2.11 -7.89 17.01
N LEU A 79 -2.29 -6.72 16.38
CA LEU A 79 -2.47 -6.64 14.93
C LEU A 79 -1.26 -7.21 14.17
N HIS A 80 -0.04 -6.94 14.64
CA HIS A 80 1.17 -7.53 14.07
C HIS A 80 1.19 -9.05 14.20
N ALA A 81 0.80 -9.59 15.36
CA ALA A 81 0.74 -11.03 15.58
C ALA A 81 -0.26 -11.70 14.61
N ASN A 82 -1.45 -11.13 14.45
CA ASN A 82 -2.45 -11.61 13.50
C ASN A 82 -1.97 -11.53 12.04
N TYR A 83 -1.36 -10.41 11.64
CA TYR A 83 -0.77 -10.26 10.31
C TYR A 83 0.34 -11.28 10.06
N LYS A 84 1.20 -11.50 11.06
CA LYS A 84 2.30 -12.46 10.97
C LYS A 84 1.78 -13.88 10.77
N GLU A 85 0.77 -14.29 11.53
CA GLU A 85 0.13 -15.60 11.38
C GLU A 85 -0.46 -15.77 9.97
N TRP A 86 -1.14 -14.75 9.44
CA TRP A 86 -1.65 -14.77 8.08
C TRP A 86 -0.53 -14.86 7.03
N CYS A 87 0.57 -14.13 7.21
CA CYS A 87 1.74 -14.23 6.33
C CYS A 87 2.37 -15.62 6.34
N GLU A 88 2.44 -16.27 7.50
CA GLU A 88 2.94 -17.63 7.63
C GLU A 88 2.01 -18.62 6.91
N ALA A 89 0.70 -18.50 7.10
CA ALA A 89 -0.30 -19.33 6.42
C ALA A 89 -0.29 -19.15 4.89
N THR A 90 0.06 -17.95 4.40
CA THR A 90 0.12 -17.62 2.96
C THR A 90 1.51 -17.73 2.36
N SER A 91 2.49 -18.28 3.10
CA SER A 91 3.87 -18.49 2.64
C SER A 91 4.60 -17.20 2.21
N VAL A 92 4.33 -16.08 2.90
CA VAL A 92 4.97 -14.77 2.71
C VAL A 92 5.49 -14.20 4.03
N SER A 93 6.04 -15.06 4.89
CA SER A 93 6.51 -14.73 6.24
C SER A 93 7.58 -13.62 6.27
N ASP A 94 8.35 -13.46 5.18
CA ASP A 94 9.32 -12.38 5.01
C ASP A 94 8.68 -10.98 4.96
N ARG A 95 7.35 -10.91 4.78
CA ARG A 95 6.57 -9.65 4.72
C ARG A 95 6.05 -9.19 6.09
N ALA A 96 6.14 -10.01 7.12
CA ALA A 96 5.64 -9.72 8.47
C ALA A 96 6.57 -8.81 9.31
N ALA A 97 7.09 -7.74 8.70
CA ALA A 97 8.06 -6.85 9.35
C ALA A 97 7.43 -6.08 10.52
N ARG A 98 7.94 -6.30 11.74
CA ARG A 98 7.43 -5.64 12.96
C ARG A 98 7.61 -4.12 12.95
N LYS A 99 8.63 -3.62 12.25
CA LYS A 99 9.00 -2.19 12.26
C LYS A 99 7.84 -1.25 11.92
N PHE A 100 6.95 -1.68 11.04
CA PHE A 100 5.77 -0.90 10.66
C PHE A 100 4.74 -0.77 11.80
N PHE A 101 4.56 -1.82 12.60
CA PHE A 101 3.57 -1.88 13.69
C PHE A 101 4.12 -1.33 15.02
N THR A 102 4.61 -0.10 14.99
CA THR A 102 5.08 0.60 16.20
C THR A 102 4.51 1.99 16.25
N ALA A 103 4.11 2.46 17.43
CA ALA A 103 3.61 3.83 17.59
C ALA A 103 4.66 4.89 17.19
N ALA A 104 5.95 4.56 17.21
CA ALA A 104 7.02 5.44 16.74
C ALA A 104 6.98 5.68 15.21
N VAL A 105 6.60 4.66 14.44
CA VAL A 105 6.48 4.74 12.98
C VAL A 105 5.11 5.25 12.57
N LEU A 106 4.05 4.78 13.23
CA LEU A 106 2.66 5.21 13.00
C LEU A 106 2.31 6.43 13.83
N ARG A 107 3.28 7.35 14.01
CA ARG A 107 3.05 8.67 14.61
C ARG A 107 2.89 9.68 13.48
N PRO A 108 1.89 10.58 13.55
CA PRO A 108 1.88 11.73 12.67
C PRO A 108 3.14 12.57 12.91
N ALA A 109 3.95 12.77 11.86
CA ALA A 109 5.22 13.48 11.99
C ALA A 109 4.98 14.95 12.33
N GLY A 110 5.55 15.44 13.43
CA GLY A 110 5.55 16.87 13.77
C GLY A 110 4.17 17.53 13.95
N GLY A 111 3.13 16.75 14.31
CA GLY A 111 1.77 17.30 14.44
C GLY A 111 0.99 17.37 13.11
N ALA A 112 1.47 16.75 12.04
CA ALA A 112 0.69 16.54 10.83
C ALA A 112 -0.56 15.68 11.10
N GLN A 113 -1.56 15.77 10.23
CA GLN A 113 -2.78 14.97 10.34
C GLN A 113 -2.59 13.51 9.89
N TYR A 114 -1.57 13.25 9.06
CA TYR A 114 -1.31 11.94 8.45
C TYR A 114 0.09 11.43 8.74
N THR A 115 0.22 10.10 8.86
CA THR A 115 1.51 9.41 9.03
C THR A 115 2.25 9.35 7.70
N ALA A 116 3.46 9.93 7.64
CA ALA A 116 4.34 9.80 6.48
C ALA A 116 5.32 8.63 6.71
N VAL A 117 5.04 7.47 6.10
CA VAL A 117 5.89 6.28 6.25
C VAL A 117 6.80 6.11 5.03
N SER A 118 8.11 6.05 5.28
CA SER A 118 9.13 5.92 4.23
C SER A 118 9.11 4.54 3.56
N GLN A 119 9.50 4.48 2.28
CA GLN A 119 9.75 3.23 1.53
C GLN A 119 10.77 2.30 2.23
N LYS A 120 11.65 2.85 3.09
CA LYS A 120 12.60 2.07 3.91
C LYS A 120 11.92 1.29 5.03
N ILE A 121 10.67 1.63 5.35
CA ILE A 121 9.86 0.99 6.38
C ILE A 121 8.88 0.01 5.74
N LEU A 122 8.25 0.38 4.62
CA LEU A 122 7.30 -0.44 3.90
C LEU A 122 7.55 -0.41 2.39
N SER A 123 7.90 -1.56 1.80
CA SER A 123 8.08 -1.68 0.35
C SER A 123 6.71 -1.79 -0.37
N ALA A 124 6.68 -1.48 -1.67
CA ALA A 124 5.45 -1.59 -2.48
C ALA A 124 4.83 -3.00 -2.40
N THR A 125 5.66 -4.04 -2.47
CA THR A 125 5.21 -5.43 -2.34
C THR A 125 4.65 -5.71 -0.96
N ALA A 126 5.31 -5.27 0.12
CA ALA A 126 4.81 -5.47 1.47
C ALA A 126 3.48 -4.70 1.71
N CYS A 127 3.35 -3.49 1.17
CA CYS A 127 2.11 -2.72 1.21
C CYS A 127 0.95 -3.47 0.55
N ARG A 128 1.19 -4.12 -0.60
CA ARG A 128 0.17 -4.95 -1.26
C ARG A 128 -0.35 -6.07 -0.36
N TYR A 129 0.54 -6.78 0.33
CA TYR A 129 0.13 -7.85 1.25
C TYR A 129 -0.61 -7.32 2.48
N LEU A 130 -0.22 -6.15 2.99
CA LEU A 130 -0.97 -5.47 4.05
C LEU A 130 -2.39 -5.08 3.61
N ILE A 131 -2.56 -4.58 2.39
CA ILE A 131 -3.90 -4.24 1.85
C ILE A 131 -4.78 -5.51 1.78
N LEU A 132 -4.23 -6.62 1.29
CA LEU A 132 -4.96 -7.89 1.21
C LEU A 132 -5.33 -8.42 2.60
N TRP A 133 -4.41 -8.37 3.54
CA TRP A 133 -4.66 -8.75 4.92
C TRP A 133 -5.70 -7.84 5.59
N LEU A 134 -5.60 -6.52 5.43
CA LEU A 134 -6.58 -5.58 5.98
C LEU A 134 -7.96 -5.81 5.38
N SER A 135 -8.06 -6.04 4.07
CA SER A 135 -9.32 -6.37 3.44
C SER A 135 -9.96 -7.63 4.02
N ARG A 136 -9.15 -8.64 4.36
CA ARG A 136 -9.61 -9.85 5.04
C ARG A 136 -10.06 -9.53 6.47
N LEU A 137 -9.21 -8.85 7.24
CA LEU A 137 -9.49 -8.50 8.64
C LEU A 137 -10.79 -7.70 8.77
N LEU A 138 -10.98 -6.68 7.94
CA LEU A 138 -12.19 -5.85 7.96
C LEU A 138 -13.46 -6.63 7.60
N MET A 139 -13.35 -7.72 6.84
CA MET A 139 -14.50 -8.61 6.55
C MET A 139 -14.81 -9.57 7.70
N GLU A 140 -13.85 -9.80 8.62
CA GLU A 140 -14.03 -10.64 9.81
C GLU A 140 -14.53 -9.84 11.03
N ILE A 141 -14.40 -8.51 10.99
CA ILE A 141 -14.94 -7.64 12.03
C ILE A 141 -16.46 -7.60 11.87
N ASP A 142 -17.15 -8.29 12.77
CA ASP A 142 -18.59 -8.17 12.95
C ASP A 142 -18.87 -6.95 13.82
N LEU A 143 -19.56 -5.95 13.27
CA LEU A 143 -20.04 -4.81 14.01
C LEU A 143 -21.48 -5.12 14.41
N ASP A 144 -21.72 -5.44 15.69
CA ASP A 144 -23.10 -5.48 16.19
C ASP A 144 -23.76 -4.11 15.93
N ASP A 145 -25.00 -4.11 15.44
CA ASP A 145 -25.77 -2.93 14.98
C ASP A 145 -25.97 -1.83 16.06
N ASP A 146 -25.54 -2.06 17.30
CA ASP A 146 -25.63 -1.13 18.43
C ASP A 146 -24.55 -0.01 18.42
N VAL A 147 -23.66 0.04 17.43
CA VAL A 147 -22.62 1.10 17.30
C VAL A 147 -23.14 2.38 16.62
N HIS A 148 -24.42 2.45 16.26
CA HIS A 148 -25.02 3.61 15.57
C HIS A 148 -25.75 4.64 16.46
N THR A 149 -25.66 4.56 17.79
CA THR A 149 -26.25 5.57 18.70
C THR A 149 -25.22 6.45 19.40
#